data_AF-A0A6P0TTP5-F1
#
_entry.id   AF-A0A6P0TTP5-F1
#
_cell.length_a   1.000
_cell.length_b   1.000
_cell.length_c   1.000
_cell.angle_alpha   90.00
_cell.angle_beta   90.00
_cell.angle_gamma   90.00
#
_symmetry.space_group_name_H-M   'P 1'
#
loop_
_entity.id
_entity.type
_entity.pdbx_description
1 polymer ?
#
loop_
_entity_poly.entity_id
_entity_poly.type
_entity_poly.pdbx_seq_one_letter_code
_entity_poly.pdbx_strand_id
1 'polypeptide(L)' 'MLQELAIETRGLTKQFDRHIAVNDLHLQVATGEVYGLIGP' A
#
# COMPACT_ATOMS: atom_id res chain seq x y z
N MET A 1 4.52 17.20 15.31
CA MET A 1 5.56 16.24 14.89
C MET A 1 5.07 15.58 13.62
N LEU A 2 5.94 15.46 12.60
CA LEU A 2 5.65 14.57 11.46
C LEU A 2 5.73 13.14 11.98
N GLN A 3 4.71 12.35 11.69
CA GLN A 3 4.69 10.92 12.00
C GLN A 3 5.66 10.21 11.05
N GLU A 4 6.59 9.42 11.59
CA GLU A 4 7.49 8.63 10.77
C GLU A 4 6.68 7.51 10.08
N LEU A 5 6.80 7.42 8.76
CA LEU A 5 6.16 6.38 7.97
C LEU A 5 7.10 5.18 7.86
N ALA A 6 6.60 3.99 8.21
CA ALA A 6 7.30 2.73 7.99
C ALA A 6 7.08 2.20 6.57
N ILE A 7 5.92 2.49 5.97
CA ILE A 7 5.58 2.10 4.59
C ILE A 7 4.93 3.30 3.90
N GLU A 8 5.35 3.57 2.67
CA GLU A 8 4.66 4.48 1.76
C GLU A 8 4.62 3.90 0.35
N THR A 9 3.45 3.94 -0.30
CA THR A 9 3.28 3.69 -1.73
C THR A 9 2.65 4.89 -2.41
N ARG A 10 3.04 5.14 -3.66
CA ARG A 10 2.49 6.22 -4.49
C ARG A 10 2.14 5.63 -5.86
N GLY A 11 0.84 5.49 -6.14
CA GLY A 11 0.32 4.93 -7.39
C GLY A 11 0.84 3.52 -7.69
N LEU A 12 1.01 2.68 -6.67
CA LEU A 12 1.57 1.34 -6.84
C LEU A 12 0.63 0.48 -7.69
N THR A 13 1.13 0.07 -8.85
CA THR A 13 0.44 -0.86 -9.75
C THR A 13 1.24 -2.14 -9.89
N LYS A 14 0.59 -3.30 -9.73
CA LYS A 14 1.16 -4.62 -9.98
C LYS A 14 0.30 -5.36 -10.99
N GLN A 15 0.94 -5.77 -12.09
CA GLN A 15 0.30 -6.49 -13.18
C GLN A 15 1.00 -7.84 -13.41
N PHE A 16 0.20 -8.87 -13.69
CA PHE A 16 0.62 -10.19 -14.15
C PHE A 16 -0.02 -10.43 -15.52
N ASP A 17 0.79 -10.57 -16.57
CA ASP A 17 0.34 -10.63 -17.96
C ASP A 17 -0.65 -9.50 -18.30
N ARG A 18 -1.94 -9.83 -18.50
CA ARG A 18 -3.02 -8.87 -18.80
C ARG A 18 -3.86 -8.51 -17.59
N HIS A 19 -3.55 -9.05 -16.42
CA HIS A 19 -4.34 -8.90 -15.20
C HIS A 19 -3.67 -7.92 -14.23
N ILE A 20 -4.37 -6.84 -13.89
CA ILE A 20 -3.93 -5.87 -12.88
C ILE A 20 -4.37 -6.39 -11.50
N ALA A 21 -3.41 -6.84 -10.70
CA ALA A 21 -3.64 -7.36 -9.35
C ALA A 21 -3.63 -6.27 -8.27
N VAL A 22 -2.89 -5.18 -8.50
CA VAL A 22 -2.94 -3.96 -7.68
C VAL A 22 -3.01 -2.79 -8.64
N ASN A 23 -3.97 -1.89 -8.46
CA ASN A 23 -4.20 -0.78 -9.37
C ASN A 23 -4.11 0.56 -8.60
N ASP A 24 -3.11 1.36 -8.91
CA ASP A 24 -2.95 2.73 -8.41
C ASP A 24 -3.03 2.87 -6.86
N LEU A 25 -2.37 1.99 -6.12
CA LEU A 25 -2.45 1.96 -4.66
C LEU A 25 -1.59 3.06 -4.01
N HIS A 26 -2.25 3.92 -3.24
CA HIS A 26 -1.64 4.86 -2.31
C HIS A 26 -1.85 4.38 -0.87
N LEU A 27 -0.78 4.07 -0.18
CA LEU A 27 -0.79 3.56 1.19
C LEU A 27 0.28 4.27 2.01
N GLN A 28 -0.06 4.64 3.24
CA GLN A 28 0.87 5.12 4.25
C GLN A 28 0.62 4.35 5.53
N VAL A 29 1.67 3.78 6.11
CA VAL A 29 1.61 3.07 7.40
C VAL A 29 2.63 3.70 8.32
N ALA A 30 2.20 4.18 9.48
CA ALA A 30 3.06 4.80 10.47
C ALA A 30 3.93 3.77 11.21
N THR A 31 5.09 4.19 11.71
CA THR A 31 5.93 3.35 12.57
C THR A 31 5.14 2.89 13.81
N GLY A 32 5.07 1.56 14.01
CA GLY A 32 4.34 0.94 15.12
C GLY A 32 2.85 0.68 14.85
N GLU A 33 2.34 1.07 13.68
CA GLU A 33 0.97 0.78 13.27
C GLU A 33 0.82 -0.68 12.82
N VAL A 34 -0.26 -1.33 13.26
CA VAL A 34 -0.66 -2.65 12.75
C VAL A 34 -1.67 -2.44 11.63
N TYR A 35 -1.26 -2.75 10.40
CA TYR A 35 -2.08 -2.59 9.20
C TYR A 35 -2.44 -3.95 8.60
N GLY A 36 -3.73 -4.19 8.36
CA GLY A 36 -4.24 -5.44 7.79
C GLY A 36 -4.90 -5.22 6.43
N LEU A 37 -4.52 -6.03 5.44
CA LEU A 37 -5.22 -6.12 4.16
C LEU A 37 -6.27 -7.23 4.24
N ILE A 38 -7.54 -6.87 4.05
CA ILE A 38 -8.67 -7.81 4.05
C ILE A 38 -9.37 -7.71 2.70
N GLY A 39 -9.69 -8.85 2.10
CA GLY A 39 -10.42 -8.95 0.84
C GLY A 39 -11.43 -10.10 0.86
N PRO A 40 -12.28 -10.19 -0.17
CA PRO A 40 -13.20 -11.32 -0.36
C PRO A 40 -12.46 -12.65 -0.58
#